data_AF-X1L5L4-F1
#
_entry.id   AF-X1L5L4-F1
#
_cell.length_a   1.000
_cell.length_b   1.000
_cell.length_c   1.000
_cell.angle_alpha   90.00
_cell.angle_beta   90.00
_cell.angle_gamma   90.00
#
_symmetry.space_group_name_H-M   'P 1'
#
loop_
_entity.id
_entity.type
_entity.pdbx_description
1 polymer ?
#
loop_
_entity_poly.entity_id
_entity_poly.type
_entity_poly.pdbx_seq_one_letter_code
_entity_poly.pdbx_strand_id
1 'polypeptide(L)'
;MVDNEEKKYIESILYKDLSEIDPYVSKLIKYEEERQQRKIILIPSESFAPSAVLQALGSQFNNVYCEGYPSVRMTRDKVELLNDISHQLSYYRRYADRRSYKGIEYIDILESLAQRRIAKCFATDNKENSEIKISADQIYVNIQPLSGSAANNSVYEAFVEPGDV
;
A
#
# COMPACT_ATOMS: atom_id res chain seq x y z
N MET A 1 3.40 -23.64 28.17
CA MET A 1 2.49 -24.59 27.49
C MET A 1 1.19 -23.84 27.34
N VAL A 2 0.82 -23.45 26.12
CA VAL A 2 -0.47 -22.80 25.84
C VAL A 2 -1.57 -23.82 26.19
N ASP A 3 -2.58 -23.41 26.94
CA ASP A 3 -3.67 -24.30 27.35
C ASP A 3 -4.40 -24.84 26.10
N ASN A 4 -4.89 -26.08 26.16
CA ASN A 4 -5.55 -26.73 25.02
C ASN A 4 -6.82 -25.97 24.57
N GLU A 5 -7.45 -25.23 25.49
CA GLU A 5 -8.58 -24.35 25.18
C GLU A 5 -8.14 -23.06 24.47
N GLU A 6 -7.03 -22.46 24.90
CA GLU A 6 -6.47 -21.26 24.29
C GLU A 6 -5.97 -21.55 22.87
N LYS A 7 -5.35 -22.72 22.66
CA LYS A 7 -4.97 -23.18 21.32
C LYS A 7 -6.17 -23.37 20.40
N LYS A 8 -7.25 -23.98 20.89
CA LYS A 8 -8.52 -24.11 20.14
C LYS A 8 -9.15 -22.77 19.82
N TYR A 9 -9.10 -21.81 20.75
CA TYR A 9 -9.63 -20.46 20.53
C TYR A 9 -8.86 -19.72 19.44
N ILE A 10 -7.53 -19.73 19.48
CA ILE A 10 -6.67 -19.12 18.46
C ILE A 10 -6.90 -19.77 17.09
N GLU A 11 -6.92 -21.10 17.04
CA GLU A 11 -7.23 -21.85 15.82
C GLU A 11 -8.61 -21.50 15.28
N SER A 12 -9.58 -21.26 16.17
CA SER A 12 -10.92 -20.87 15.76
C SER A 12 -10.98 -19.47 15.17
N ILE A 13 -10.21 -18.48 15.65
CA ILE A 13 -10.39 -17.09 15.21
C ILE A 13 -9.43 -16.68 14.09
N LEU A 14 -8.16 -17.12 14.14
CA LEU A 14 -7.14 -16.61 13.21
C LEU A 14 -7.10 -17.36 11.88
N TYR A 15 -7.58 -18.60 11.82
CA TYR A 15 -7.34 -19.49 10.67
C TYR A 15 -8.60 -20.05 10.02
N LYS A 16 -9.79 -19.73 10.54
CA LYS A 16 -11.05 -20.12 9.92
C LYS A 16 -11.46 -19.13 8.83
N ASP A 17 -12.13 -19.64 7.82
CA ASP A 17 -12.71 -18.81 6.77
C ASP A 17 -13.85 -17.93 7.32
N LEU A 18 -14.03 -16.75 6.70
CA LEU A 18 -15.11 -15.83 7.06
C LEU A 18 -16.49 -16.51 7.03
N SER A 19 -16.72 -17.44 6.11
CA SER A 19 -18.00 -18.16 6.03
C SER A 19 -18.27 -19.10 7.20
N GLU A 20 -17.25 -19.50 7.96
CA GLU A 20 -17.40 -20.28 9.19
C GLU A 20 -17.57 -19.38 10.42
N ILE A 21 -16.87 -18.24 10.44
CA ILE A 21 -16.87 -17.30 11.56
C ILE A 21 -18.10 -16.40 11.56
N ASP A 22 -18.40 -15.81 10.41
CA ASP A 22 -19.55 -14.96 10.19
C ASP A 22 -20.22 -15.31 8.84
N PRO A 23 -21.05 -16.38 8.83
CA PRO A 23 -21.78 -16.80 7.64
C PRO A 23 -22.70 -15.71 7.09
N TYR A 24 -23.20 -14.81 7.95
CA TYR A 24 -24.09 -13.74 7.54
C TYR A 24 -23.34 -12.66 6.75
N VAL A 25 -22.20 -12.19 7.24
CA VAL A 25 -21.34 -11.23 6.51
C VAL A 25 -20.83 -11.86 5.21
N SER A 26 -20.41 -13.13 5.23
CA SER A 26 -20.04 -13.84 4.00
C SER A 26 -21.17 -13.85 2.96
N LYS A 27 -22.42 -14.03 3.40
CA LYS A 27 -23.61 -13.97 2.54
C LYS A 27 -23.87 -12.55 2.01
N LEU A 28 -23.68 -11.52 2.82
CA LEU A 28 -23.81 -10.12 2.38
C LEU A 28 -22.79 -9.75 1.30
N ILE A 29 -21.55 -10.22 1.41
CA ILE A 29 -20.51 -10.00 0.39
C ILE A 29 -20.95 -10.59 -0.96
N LYS A 30 -21.50 -11.81 -0.96
CA LYS A 30 -22.03 -12.45 -2.19
C LYS A 30 -23.18 -11.65 -2.79
N TYR A 31 -24.07 -11.10 -1.96
CA TYR A 31 -25.17 -10.25 -2.46
C TYR A 31 -24.66 -8.95 -3.07
N GLU A 32 -23.61 -8.35 -2.51
CA GLU A 32 -22.99 -7.15 -3.09
C GLU A 32 -22.25 -7.47 -4.40
N GLU A 33 -21.55 -8.60 -4.48
CA GLU A 33 -20.94 -9.08 -5.73
C GLU A 33 -21.99 -9.26 -6.84
N GLU A 34 -23.12 -9.95 -6.53
CA GLU A 34 -24.22 -10.10 -7.48
C GLU A 34 -24.82 -8.74 -7.89
N ARG A 35 -24.97 -7.80 -6.94
CA ARG A 35 -25.49 -6.46 -7.22
C ARG A 35 -24.59 -5.74 -8.22
N GLN A 36 -23.28 -5.80 -8.03
CA GLN A 36 -22.29 -5.17 -8.90
C GLN A 36 -22.29 -5.79 -10.31
N GLN A 37 -22.44 -7.10 -10.42
CA GLN A 37 -22.49 -7.80 -11.70
C GLN A 37 -23.80 -7.57 -12.48
N ARG A 38 -24.92 -7.36 -11.78
CA ARG A 38 -26.25 -7.25 -12.41
C ARG A 38 -26.72 -5.82 -12.67
N LYS A 39 -26.04 -4.80 -12.15
CA LYS A 39 -26.44 -3.40 -12.32
C LYS A 39 -25.51 -2.65 -13.25
N ILE A 40 -26.08 -1.73 -14.03
CA ILE A 40 -25.30 -0.68 -14.71
C ILE A 40 -24.98 0.39 -13.67
N ILE A 41 -23.71 0.54 -13.33
CA ILE A 41 -23.22 1.52 -12.36
C ILE A 41 -22.66 2.72 -13.15
N LEU A 42 -23.31 3.88 -13.00
CA LEU A 42 -22.98 5.12 -13.73
C LEU A 42 -22.35 6.19 -12.84
N ILE A 43 -21.90 5.81 -11.63
CA ILE A 43 -21.21 6.73 -10.74
C ILE A 43 -19.77 6.90 -11.27
N PRO A 44 -19.35 8.10 -11.70
CA PRO A 44 -18.09 8.29 -12.41
C PRO A 44 -16.84 8.05 -11.56
N SER A 45 -16.95 8.13 -10.23
CA SER A 45 -15.88 7.88 -9.29
C SER A 45 -15.80 6.43 -8.79
N GLU A 46 -16.80 5.60 -9.11
CA GLU A 46 -16.77 4.18 -8.77
C GLU A 46 -16.06 3.37 -9.85
N SER A 47 -15.36 2.31 -9.44
CA SER A 47 -14.66 1.41 -10.34
C SER A 47 -14.50 0.03 -9.71
N PHE A 48 -14.07 -0.95 -10.51
CA PHE A 48 -13.80 -2.31 -10.05
C PHE A 48 -12.31 -2.51 -9.82
N ALA A 49 -11.93 -2.88 -8.60
CA ALA A 49 -10.54 -3.21 -8.29
C ALA A 49 -10.15 -4.57 -8.92
N PRO A 50 -8.99 -4.69 -9.59
CA PRO A 50 -8.50 -5.98 -10.07
C PRO A 50 -8.28 -6.97 -8.93
N SER A 51 -8.51 -8.26 -9.17
CA SER A 51 -8.33 -9.32 -8.15
C SER A 51 -6.93 -9.32 -7.53
N ALA A 52 -5.89 -9.03 -8.33
CA ALA A 52 -4.51 -8.92 -7.82
C ALA A 52 -4.34 -7.79 -6.77
N VAL A 53 -5.09 -6.69 -6.89
CA VAL A 53 -5.08 -5.60 -5.89
C VAL A 53 -5.73 -6.07 -4.59
N LEU A 54 -6.88 -6.75 -4.70
CA LEU A 54 -7.58 -7.30 -3.53
C LEU A 54 -6.76 -8.36 -2.80
N GLN A 55 -6.03 -9.22 -3.54
CA GLN A 55 -5.10 -10.20 -2.97
C GLN A 55 -3.98 -9.53 -2.17
N ALA A 56 -3.38 -8.47 -2.71
CA ALA A 56 -2.35 -7.72 -1.99
C ALA A 56 -2.91 -7.02 -0.73
N LEU A 57 -4.11 -6.42 -0.84
CA LEU A 57 -4.81 -5.80 0.29
C LEU A 57 -5.24 -6.79 1.37
N GLY A 58 -5.45 -8.07 1.05
CA GLY A 58 -5.76 -9.12 2.03
C GLY A 58 -4.53 -9.85 2.58
N SER A 59 -3.32 -9.37 2.31
CA SER A 59 -2.08 -10.06 2.67
C SER A 59 -1.60 -9.76 4.10
N GLN A 60 -0.53 -10.45 4.50
CA GLN A 60 0.14 -10.29 5.81
C GLN A 60 0.70 -8.88 6.06
N PHE A 61 0.80 -8.04 5.03
CA PHE A 61 1.24 -6.65 5.20
C PHE A 61 0.27 -5.82 6.09
N ASN A 62 -0.98 -6.24 6.29
CA ASN A 62 -1.90 -5.60 7.24
C ASN A 62 -1.47 -5.75 8.71
N ASN A 63 -0.57 -6.69 9.01
CA ASN A 63 -0.16 -6.98 10.39
C ASN A 63 1.07 -6.18 10.83
N VAL A 64 1.59 -5.29 9.97
CA VAL A 64 2.88 -4.64 10.17
C VAL A 64 2.72 -3.17 10.54
N TYR A 65 3.32 -2.78 11.66
CA TYR A 65 3.43 -1.38 12.06
C TYR A 65 4.77 -0.81 11.59
N CYS A 66 4.75 0.25 10.76
CA CYS A 66 5.92 0.72 10.03
C CYS A 66 6.04 2.26 10.00
N GLU A 67 5.85 2.90 11.15
CA GLU A 67 5.96 4.36 11.27
C GLU A 67 7.30 4.92 10.76
N GLY A 68 7.22 5.99 9.96
CA GLY A 68 8.35 6.61 9.28
C GLY A 68 8.34 6.34 7.78
N TYR A 69 9.50 6.50 7.14
CA TYR A 69 9.68 6.34 5.70
C TYR A 69 10.88 5.45 5.40
N PRO A 70 10.91 4.78 4.22
CA PRO A 70 12.11 4.12 3.74
C PRO A 70 13.29 5.08 3.65
N SER A 71 14.51 4.54 3.66
CA SER A 71 15.69 5.39 3.48
C SER A 71 15.66 6.15 2.14
N VAL A 72 16.15 7.39 2.13
CA VAL A 72 16.26 8.23 0.92
C VAL A 72 17.05 7.55 -0.21
N ARG A 73 17.96 6.64 0.14
CA ARG A 73 18.65 5.78 -0.84
C ARG A 73 17.64 4.94 -1.62
N MET A 74 16.81 4.18 -0.92
CA MET A 74 15.84 3.27 -1.53
C MET A 74 14.77 4.00 -2.34
N THR A 75 14.32 5.18 -1.90
CA THR A 75 13.32 5.97 -2.65
C THR A 75 13.85 6.45 -4.01
N ARG A 76 15.17 6.42 -4.21
CA ARG A 76 15.88 6.81 -5.45
C ARG A 76 16.51 5.64 -6.20
N ASP A 77 16.48 4.44 -5.64
CA ASP A 77 17.03 3.25 -6.28
C ASP A 77 16.20 2.87 -7.52
N LYS A 78 16.87 2.26 -8.50
CA LYS A 78 16.19 1.66 -9.65
C LYS A 78 15.43 0.40 -9.21
N VAL A 79 14.38 0.05 -9.95
CA VAL A 79 13.53 -1.11 -9.64
C VAL A 79 14.35 -2.41 -9.59
N GLU A 80 15.35 -2.55 -10.46
CA GLU A 80 16.22 -3.73 -10.48
C GLU A 80 16.98 -3.90 -9.16
N LEU A 81 17.48 -2.81 -8.58
CA LEU A 81 18.19 -2.84 -7.31
C LEU A 81 17.24 -3.06 -6.13
N LEU A 82 16.03 -2.47 -6.17
CA LEU A 82 14.99 -2.73 -5.17
C LEU A 82 14.57 -4.20 -5.15
N ASN A 83 14.54 -4.85 -6.31
CA ASN A 83 14.21 -6.27 -6.45
C ASN A 83 15.35 -7.20 -5.98
N ASP A 84 16.57 -6.70 -5.80
CA ASP A 84 17.68 -7.46 -5.21
C ASP A 84 17.51 -7.54 -3.68
N ILE A 85 16.68 -8.47 -3.23
CA ILE A 85 16.38 -8.70 -1.82
C ILE A 85 17.66 -8.98 -1.03
N SER A 86 18.65 -9.67 -1.61
CA SER A 86 19.90 -9.99 -0.93
C SER A 86 20.70 -8.73 -0.62
N HIS A 87 20.78 -7.81 -1.59
CA HIS A 87 21.38 -6.50 -1.39
C HIS A 87 20.63 -5.69 -0.32
N GLN A 88 19.29 -5.62 -0.40
CA GLN A 88 18.49 -4.84 0.55
C GLN A 88 18.62 -5.37 2.00
N LEU A 89 18.53 -6.69 2.19
CA LEU A 89 18.69 -7.29 3.52
C LEU A 89 20.11 -7.16 4.06
N SER A 90 21.13 -7.23 3.20
CA SER A 90 22.53 -7.03 3.61
C SER A 90 22.76 -5.60 4.10
N TYR A 91 22.20 -4.62 3.40
CA TYR A 91 22.24 -3.22 3.81
C TYR A 91 21.50 -3.02 5.14
N TYR A 92 20.28 -3.55 5.25
CA TYR A 92 19.47 -3.48 6.47
C TYR A 92 20.21 -4.07 7.68
N ARG A 93 20.81 -5.26 7.55
CA ARG A 93 21.55 -5.90 8.66
C ARG A 93 22.78 -5.09 9.08
N ARG A 94 23.41 -4.37 8.15
CA ARG A 94 24.61 -3.58 8.43
C ARG A 94 24.30 -2.22 9.05
N TYR A 95 23.25 -1.55 8.56
CA TYR A 95 22.96 -0.15 8.90
C TYR A 95 21.66 0.05 9.67
N ALA A 96 20.91 -1.03 9.91
CA ALA A 96 19.56 -1.01 10.46
C ALA A 96 18.60 -0.14 9.64
N ASP A 97 17.44 0.13 10.23
CA ASP A 97 16.36 0.94 9.65
C ASP A 97 16.38 2.38 10.21
N ARG A 98 15.93 3.35 9.40
CA ARG A 98 15.60 4.71 9.86
C ARG A 98 14.23 4.84 10.49
N ARG A 99 13.32 3.89 10.26
CA ARG A 99 11.99 3.86 10.88
C ARG A 99 12.04 3.67 12.39
N SER A 100 10.98 4.10 13.06
CA SER A 100 10.83 4.00 14.51
C SER A 100 10.88 2.55 15.00
N TYR A 101 10.27 1.63 14.24
CA TYR A 101 10.21 0.20 14.55
C TYR A 101 11.09 -0.63 13.60
N LYS A 102 11.55 -1.80 14.05
CA LYS A 102 12.42 -2.72 13.28
C LYS A 102 11.65 -3.98 12.85
N GLY A 103 12.26 -4.80 11.98
CA GLY A 103 11.63 -6.02 11.45
C GLY A 103 10.67 -5.77 10.29
N ILE A 104 10.88 -4.67 9.56
CA ILE A 104 10.02 -4.21 8.47
C ILE A 104 10.76 -4.18 7.12
N GLU A 105 11.80 -4.99 6.97
CA GLU A 105 12.75 -4.88 5.84
C GLU A 105 12.06 -5.00 4.48
N TYR A 106 11.02 -5.84 4.40
CA TYR A 106 10.23 -6.03 3.20
C TYR A 106 9.25 -4.88 2.93
N ILE A 107 8.79 -4.16 3.96
CA ILE A 107 7.90 -2.99 3.80
C ILE A 107 8.66 -1.86 3.11
N ASP A 108 9.92 -1.63 3.47
CA ASP A 108 10.74 -0.60 2.83
C ASP A 108 10.92 -0.85 1.34
N ILE A 109 11.09 -2.12 0.94
CA ILE A 109 11.15 -2.52 -0.47
C ILE A 109 9.80 -2.27 -1.14
N LEU A 110 8.70 -2.71 -0.51
CA LEU A 110 7.33 -2.56 -1.04
C LEU A 110 6.96 -1.09 -1.27
N GLU A 111 7.17 -0.24 -0.27
CA GLU A 111 6.85 1.18 -0.33
C GLU A 111 7.71 1.90 -1.38
N SER A 112 9.02 1.64 -1.40
CA SER A 112 9.92 2.24 -2.40
C SER A 112 9.55 1.79 -3.82
N LEU A 113 9.19 0.51 -4.01
CA LEU A 113 8.76 -0.01 -5.30
C LEU A 113 7.46 0.64 -5.77
N ALA A 114 6.50 0.85 -4.88
CA ALA A 114 5.26 1.54 -5.18
C ALA A 114 5.50 3.01 -5.57
N GLN A 115 6.34 3.74 -4.81
CA GLN A 115 6.75 5.11 -5.14
C GLN A 115 7.38 5.18 -6.55
N ARG A 116 8.32 4.27 -6.86
CA ARG A 116 8.98 4.22 -8.18
C ARG A 116 8.01 3.90 -9.31
N ARG A 117 7.06 2.99 -9.09
CA ARG A 117 6.02 2.66 -10.08
C ARG A 117 5.10 3.82 -10.34
N ILE A 118 4.66 4.53 -9.29
CA ILE A 118 3.80 5.72 -9.42
C ILE A 118 4.54 6.83 -10.17
N ALA A 119 5.79 7.14 -9.79
CA ALA A 119 6.61 8.12 -10.49
C ALA A 119 6.72 7.79 -11.99
N LYS A 120 6.90 6.51 -12.34
CA LYS A 120 6.93 6.06 -13.75
C LYS A 120 5.57 6.20 -14.45
N CYS A 121 4.45 5.94 -13.77
CA CYS A 121 3.11 6.09 -14.34
C CYS A 121 2.80 7.53 -14.75
N PHE A 122 3.32 8.52 -14.00
CA PHE A 122 3.09 9.94 -14.24
C PHE A 122 4.22 10.63 -15.03
N ALA A 123 5.31 9.92 -15.36
CA ALA A 123 6.37 10.45 -16.20
C ALA A 123 5.88 10.73 -17.63
N THR A 124 6.34 11.84 -18.20
CA THR A 124 5.91 12.33 -19.52
C THR A 124 7.06 12.43 -20.53
N ASP A 125 8.30 12.20 -20.09
CA ASP A 125 9.51 12.15 -20.93
C ASP A 125 9.37 11.21 -22.15
N ASN A 126 8.71 10.08 -21.97
CA ASN A 126 8.48 9.07 -23.00
C ASN A 126 7.17 9.26 -23.79
N LYS A 127 6.42 10.34 -23.57
CA LYS A 127 5.14 10.60 -24.24
C LYS A 127 5.36 11.59 -25.38
N GLU A 128 5.17 11.15 -26.63
CA GLU A 128 5.37 12.00 -27.82
C GLU A 128 4.54 13.29 -27.75
N ASN A 129 3.26 13.18 -27.37
CA ASN A 129 2.29 14.29 -27.33
C ASN A 129 2.36 15.16 -26.06
N SER A 130 3.38 15.04 -25.22
CA SER A 130 3.51 15.87 -24.03
C SER A 130 4.45 17.04 -24.28
N GLU A 131 3.97 18.27 -24.11
CA GLU A 131 4.77 19.50 -24.21
C GLU A 131 5.83 19.58 -23.09
N ILE A 132 5.49 19.09 -21.89
CA ILE A 132 6.37 19.10 -20.73
C ILE A 132 6.99 17.71 -20.58
N LYS A 133 8.33 17.61 -20.60
CA LYS A 133 9.06 16.36 -20.40
C LYS A 133 9.55 16.25 -18.95
N ILE A 134 8.89 15.40 -18.16
CA ILE A 134 9.27 15.08 -16.78
C ILE A 134 9.62 13.60 -16.72
N SER A 135 10.85 13.29 -16.30
CA SER A 135 11.26 11.92 -16.05
C SER A 135 10.78 11.43 -14.68
N ALA A 136 10.68 10.10 -14.51
CA ALA A 136 10.28 9.51 -13.23
C ALA A 136 11.21 9.92 -12.07
N ASP A 137 12.48 10.23 -12.33
CA ASP A 137 13.44 10.64 -11.31
C ASP A 137 13.22 12.07 -10.79
N GLN A 138 12.39 12.85 -11.49
CA GLN A 138 11.99 14.20 -11.08
C GLN A 138 10.66 14.20 -10.31
N ILE A 139 9.99 13.06 -10.17
CA ILE A 139 8.71 12.93 -9.49
C ILE A 139 8.93 12.30 -8.12
N TYR A 140 8.59 13.06 -7.07
CA TYR A 140 8.60 12.59 -5.69
C TYR A 140 7.18 12.22 -5.28
N VAL A 141 7.03 11.07 -4.60
CA VAL A 141 5.72 10.50 -4.29
C VAL A 141 5.65 10.15 -2.81
N ASN A 142 4.62 10.65 -2.13
CA ASN A 142 4.18 10.12 -0.84
C ASN A 142 2.95 9.23 -1.07
N ILE A 143 3.00 7.98 -0.62
CA ILE A 143 1.92 6.99 -0.80
C ILE A 143 1.20 6.64 0.51
N GLN A 144 1.54 7.30 1.61
CA GLN A 144 1.00 7.02 2.94
C GLN A 144 -0.37 7.67 3.25
N PRO A 145 -0.85 8.74 2.56
CA PRO A 145 -2.19 9.26 2.83
C PRO A 145 -3.29 8.22 2.65
N LEU A 146 -4.17 8.09 3.66
CA LEU A 146 -5.20 7.04 3.72
C LEU A 146 -6.33 7.23 2.69
N SER A 147 -6.53 8.46 2.21
CA SER A 147 -7.55 8.83 1.23
C SER A 147 -7.23 10.18 0.61
N GLY A 148 -8.01 10.58 -0.41
CA GLY A 148 -7.84 11.88 -1.07
C GLY A 148 -7.99 13.07 -0.12
N SER A 149 -8.95 13.03 0.81
CA SER A 149 -9.14 14.12 1.78
C SER A 149 -7.96 14.25 2.74
N ALA A 150 -7.42 13.12 3.21
CA ALA A 150 -6.22 13.14 4.06
C ALA A 150 -5.01 13.69 3.30
N ALA A 151 -4.84 13.31 2.02
CA ALA A 151 -3.76 13.81 1.18
C ALA A 151 -3.82 15.34 1.02
N ASN A 152 -5.01 15.87 0.71
CA ASN A 152 -5.21 17.32 0.57
C ASN A 152 -4.90 18.05 1.88
N ASN A 153 -5.40 17.55 3.01
CA ASN A 153 -5.14 18.13 4.31
C ASN A 153 -3.65 18.15 4.65
N SER A 154 -2.90 17.08 4.32
CA SER A 154 -1.45 17.04 4.51
C SER A 154 -0.71 18.07 3.66
N VAL A 155 -1.19 18.38 2.45
CA VAL A 155 -0.63 19.45 1.61
C VAL A 155 -0.92 20.81 2.23
N TYR A 156 -2.14 21.06 2.69
CA TYR A 156 -2.49 22.33 3.35
C TYR A 156 -1.67 22.52 4.62
N GLU A 157 -1.57 21.51 5.48
CA GLU A 157 -0.77 21.58 6.70
C GLU A 157 0.73 21.81 6.42
N ALA A 158 1.25 21.30 5.29
CA ALA A 158 2.65 21.45 4.94
C ALA A 158 3.00 22.82 4.35
N PHE A 159 2.06 23.51 3.69
CA PHE A 159 2.36 24.68 2.86
C PHE A 159 1.50 25.92 3.11
N VAL A 160 0.41 25.80 3.87
CA VAL A 160 -0.58 26.87 4.07
C VAL A 160 -0.59 27.27 5.54
N GLU A 161 -0.39 28.55 5.81
CA GLU A 161 -0.49 29.12 7.16
C GLU A 161 -1.92 29.64 7.44
N PRO A 162 -2.33 29.75 8.72
CA PRO A 162 -3.62 30.34 9.06
C PRO A 162 -3.78 31.76 8.51
N GLY A 163 -4.70 31.95 7.56
CA GLY A 163 -4.99 33.24 6.92
C GLY A 163 -4.58 33.33 5.45
N ASP A 164 -3.84 32.34 4.95
CA ASP A 164 -3.55 32.20 3.51
C ASP A 164 -4.82 31.85 2.71
N VAL A 165 -4.82 32.18 1.40
CA VAL A 165 -5.92 31.96 0.44
C VAL A 165 -5.55 30.93 -0.60
#